data_AF-A0A3D2SDU7-F1
#
_entry.id   AF-A0A3D2SDU7-F1
#
_cell.length_a   1.000
_cell.length_b   1.000
_cell.length_c   1.000
_cell.angle_alpha   90.00
_cell.angle_beta   90.00
_cell.angle_gamma   90.00
#
_symmetry.space_group_name_H-M   'P 1'
#
loop_
_entity.id
_entity.type
_entity.pdbx_description
1 polymer ?
#
loop_
_entity_poly.entity_id
_entity_poly.type
_entity_poly.pdbx_seq_one_letter_code
_entity_poly.pdbx_strand_id
1 'polypeptide(L)' 'MTDTSLEERLQSFIESEGKSCFFDPELITPEYVYRMWGGAVAIEDIATAMEEVKKIGICKI' A
#
# COMPACT_ATOMS: atom_id res chain seq x y z
N MET A 1 13.53 13.89 -4.28
CA MET A 1 12.36 14.18 -3.44
C MET A 1 11.73 12.84 -3.13
N THR A 2 11.68 12.44 -1.86
CA THR A 2 11.06 11.18 -1.44
C THR A 2 9.56 11.26 -1.71
N ASP A 3 9.04 10.21 -2.33
CA ASP A 3 7.70 10.13 -2.92
C ASP A 3 6.63 9.94 -1.84
N THR A 4 6.47 10.94 -0.97
CA THR A 4 5.44 10.94 0.08
C THR A 4 4.05 10.72 -0.51
N SER A 5 3.83 11.12 -1.77
CA SER A 5 2.57 10.94 -2.47
C SER A 5 2.22 9.47 -2.72
N LEU A 6 3.22 8.64 -3.05
CA LEU A 6 3.05 7.20 -3.23
C LEU A 6 2.70 6.51 -1.92
N GLU A 7 3.43 6.83 -0.85
CA GLU A 7 3.20 6.28 0.49
C GLU A 7 1.82 6.66 1.03
N GLU A 8 1.40 7.93 0.87
CA GLU A 8 0.07 8.41 1.27
C GLU A 8 -1.06 7.77 0.44
N ARG A 9 -0.87 7.62 -0.88
CA ARG A 9 -1.84 6.90 -1.74
C ARG A 9 -1.97 5.44 -1.32
N LEU A 10 -0.85 4.78 -1.06
CA LEU A 10 -0.79 3.39 -0.66
C LEU A 10 -1.43 3.18 0.71
N GLN A 11 -1.17 4.08 1.67
CA GLN A 11 -1.81 4.08 2.98
C GLN A 11 -3.33 4.23 2.87
N SER A 12 -3.81 5.22 2.11
CA SER A 12 -5.25 5.43 1.90
C SER A 12 -5.91 4.23 1.22
N PHE A 13 -5.20 3.59 0.29
CA PHE A 13 -5.64 2.36 -0.35
C PHE A 13 -5.78 1.22 0.67
N ILE A 14 -4.73 0.94 1.45
CA ILE A 14 -4.75 -0.10 2.50
C ILE A 14 -5.86 0.14 3.51
N GLU A 15 -6.05 1.38 3.96
CA GLU A 15 -7.13 1.74 4.88
C GLU A 15 -8.52 1.55 4.29
N SER A 16 -8.72 1.87 3.00
CA SER A 16 -10.00 1.69 2.33
C SER A 16 -10.33 0.22 2.10
N GLU A 17 -9.32 -0.58 1.76
CA GLU A 17 -9.43 -2.03 1.61
C GLU A 17 -9.69 -2.72 2.96
N GLY A 18 -9.04 -2.28 4.04
CA GLY A 18 -9.27 -2.78 5.40
C GLY A 18 -10.60 -2.32 6.03
N LYS A 19 -11.10 -1.12 5.67
CA LYS A 19 -12.44 -0.65 6.08
C LYS A 19 -13.56 -1.36 5.35
N SER A 20 -13.33 -1.77 4.10
CA SER A 20 -14.19 -2.74 3.44
C SER A 20 -13.95 -4.07 4.16
N CYS A 21 -14.91 -4.53 4.95
CA CYS A 21 -14.84 -5.66 5.89
C CYS A 21 -14.51 -7.04 5.24
N PHE A 22 -13.89 -7.07 4.07
CA PHE A 22 -13.62 -8.22 3.22
C PHE A 22 -12.14 -8.54 3.03
N PHE A 23 -11.21 -7.65 3.39
CA PHE A 23 -9.78 -7.90 3.17
C PHE A 23 -8.92 -7.50 4.36
N ASP A 24 -8.19 -8.48 4.91
CA ASP A 24 -7.14 -8.22 5.87
C ASP A 24 -6.04 -7.36 5.22
N PRO A 25 -5.62 -6.25 5.86
CA PRO A 25 -4.56 -5.40 5.33
C PRO A 25 -3.22 -6.15 5.19
N GLU A 26 -3.04 -7.26 5.89
CA GLU A 26 -1.88 -8.15 5.76
C GLU A 26 -1.88 -8.96 4.45
N LEU A 27 -3.03 -9.10 3.77
CA LEU A 27 -3.15 -9.79 2.48
C LEU A 27 -2.91 -8.85 1.28
N ILE A 28 -2.73 -7.55 1.53
CA ILE A 28 -2.39 -6.58 0.48
C ILE A 28 -0.92 -6.77 0.13
N THR A 29 -0.67 -7.26 -1.08
CA THR A 29 0.68 -7.47 -1.62
C THR A 29 1.03 -6.40 -2.66
N PRO A 30 2.32 -6.17 -2.95
CA PRO A 30 2.74 -5.22 -3.99
C PRO A 30 2.11 -5.56 -5.36
N GLU A 31 1.98 -6.85 -5.67
CA GLU A 31 1.36 -7.34 -6.90
C GLU A 31 -0.13 -7.03 -6.96
N TYR A 32 -0.84 -7.11 -5.83
CA TYR A 32 -2.25 -6.74 -5.74
C TYR A 32 -2.45 -5.26 -6.03
N VAL A 33 -1.65 -4.40 -5.39
CA VAL A 33 -1.67 -2.96 -5.59
C VAL A 33 -1.32 -2.62 -7.05
N TYR A 34 -0.30 -3.26 -7.62
CA TYR A 34 0.09 -3.08 -9.02
C TYR A 34 -1.05 -3.40 -9.99
N ARG A 35 -1.78 -4.50 -9.76
CA ARG A 35 -2.97 -4.86 -10.54
C ARG A 35 -4.10 -3.85 -10.38
N MET A 36 -4.38 -3.44 -9.15
CA MET A 36 -5.44 -2.47 -8.84
C MET A 36 -5.15 -1.08 -9.39
N TRP A 37 -3.88 -0.70 -9.46
CA TRP A 37 -3.43 0.57 -10.03
C TRP A 37 -3.16 0.50 -11.54
N GLY A 38 -3.46 -0.65 -12.18
CA GLY A 38 -3.37 -0.82 -13.62
C GLY A 38 -1.95 -0.72 -14.18
N GLY A 39 -0.92 -1.01 -13.35
CA GLY A 39 0.48 -0.88 -13.75
C GLY A 39 0.97 0.55 -13.93
N ALA A 40 0.28 1.55 -13.36
CA ALA A 40 0.68 2.95 -13.42
C ALA A 40 1.96 3.26 -12.62
N VAL A 41 2.33 2.39 -11.66
CA VAL A 41 3.51 2.52 -10.80
C VAL A 41 4.29 1.21 -10.85
N ALA A 42 5.62 1.25 -10.84
CA ALA A 42 6.43 0.04 -10.86
C ALA A 42 6.25 -0.79 -9.57
N ILE A 43 6.28 -2.11 -9.70
CA ILE A 43 6.19 -3.02 -8.54
C ILE A 43 7.29 -2.73 -7.51
N GLU A 44 8.49 -2.38 -7.96
CA GLU A 44 9.63 -2.08 -7.08
C GLU A 44 9.38 -0.83 -6.22
N ASP A 45 8.81 0.23 -6.81
CA ASP A 45 8.40 1.43 -6.07
C ASP A 45 7.28 1.12 -5.08
N ILE A 46 6.30 0.32 -5.47
CA ILE A 46 5.20 -0.11 -4.58
C ILE A 46 5.75 -0.92 -3.40
N ALA A 47 6.64 -1.88 -3.66
CA ALA A 47 7.25 -2.71 -2.62
C ALA A 47 8.05 -1.86 -1.63
N THR A 48 8.83 -0.90 -2.14
CA THR A 48 9.58 0.06 -1.32
C THR A 48 8.65 0.90 -0.46
N ALA A 49 7.59 1.48 -1.07
CA ALA A 49 6.60 2.27 -0.34
C ALA A 49 5.85 1.44 0.71
N MET A 50 5.56 0.17 0.44
CA MET A 50 4.95 -0.74 1.41
C MET A 50 5.86 -1.01 2.61
N GLU A 51 7.16 -1.20 2.41
CA GLU A 51 8.11 -1.33 3.51
C GLU A 51 8.18 -0.07 4.36
N GLU A 52 8.18 1.11 3.73
CA GLU A 52 8.19 2.39 4.44
C GLU A 52 6.87 2.59 5.22
N VAL A 53 5.71 2.33 4.61
CA VAL A 53 4.39 2.39 5.30
C VAL A 53 4.34 1.42 6.50
N LYS A 54 4.96 0.24 6.38
CA LYS A 54 5.06 -0.74 7.48
C LYS A 54 5.99 -0.25 8.59
N LYS A 55 7.10 0.41 8.27
CA LYS A 55 8.01 1.05 9.24
C LYS A 55 7.38 2.25 9.95
N ILE A 56 6.58 3.04 9.25
CA ILE A 56 5.87 4.20 9.81
C ILE A 56 4.79 3.78 10.82
N GLY A 57 4.39 2.49 10.81
CA GLY A 57 3.75 1.87 11.96
C GLY A 57 2.26 2.18 12.11
N ILE A 58 1.50 2.19 11.01
CA ILE A 58 0.02 2.28 11.06
C ILE A 58 -0.63 0.88 11.15
N CYS A 59 0.16 -0.19 11.16
CA CYS A 59 -0.32 -1.51 11.58
C CYS A 59 0.12 -1.78 13.02
N LYS A 60 -0.52 -1.09 13.98
CA LYS A 60 -0.66 -1.64 15.34
C LYS A 60 -1.90 -2.54 15.29
N ILE A 61 -1.71 -3.78 14.87
CA ILE A 61 -2.62 -4.87 15.24
C ILE A 61 -2.27 -5.27 16.68
#